data_AF-A0AAN4AT33-F1
#
_entry.id   AF-A0AAN4AT33-F1
#
_cell.length_a   1.000
_cell.length_b   1.000
_cell.length_c   1.000
_cell.angle_alpha   90.00
_cell.angle_beta   90.00
_cell.angle_gamma   90.00
#
_symmetry.space_group_name_H-M   'P 1'
#
loop_
_entity.id
_entity.type
_entity.pdbx_description
1 polymer ?
#
loop_
_entity_poly.entity_id
_entity_poly.type
_entity_poly.pdbx_seq_one_letter_code
_entity_poly.pdbx_strand_id
1 'polypeptide(L)' 'MRKFKGISARKLFLKYPEIKNKLWGGHLWNPSYFVATVSENTEEQIKKYIQTQKEK' A
#
# COMPACT_ATOMS: atom_id res chain seq x y z
N MET A 1 1.51 10.80 1.87
CA MET A 1 1.06 9.39 2.02
C MET A 1 0.89 8.87 3.45
N ARG A 2 1.76 9.21 4.41
CA ARG A 2 1.68 8.70 5.81
C ARG A 2 0.30 8.83 6.46
N LYS A 3 -0.34 10.01 6.35
CA LYS A 3 -1.69 10.24 6.90
C LYS A 3 -2.75 9.35 6.25
N PHE A 4 -2.76 9.26 4.91
CA PHE A 4 -3.73 8.43 4.18
C PHE A 4 -3.59 6.95 4.52
N LYS A 5 -2.37 6.41 4.47
CA LYS A 5 -2.09 5.00 4.80
C LYS A 5 -2.39 4.70 6.27
N GLY A 6 -2.05 5.60 7.19
CA GLY A 6 -2.32 5.43 8.61
C GLY A 6 -3.81 5.47 8.97
N ILE A 7 -4.55 6.47 8.48
CA ILE A 7 -5.99 6.62 8.77
C ILE A 7 -6.78 5.47 8.14
N SER A 8 -6.48 5.12 6.88
CA SER A 8 -7.15 3.99 6.21
C SER A 8 -6.87 2.68 6.95
N ALA A 9 -5.64 2.42 7.37
CA ALA A 9 -5.30 1.23 8.13
C ALA A 9 -6.03 1.17 9.48
N ARG A 10 -6.06 2.27 10.22
CA ARG A 10 -6.81 2.34 11.49
C ARG A 10 -8.29 2.07 11.29
N LYS A 11 -8.93 2.69 10.29
CA LYS A 11 -10.35 2.46 9.99
C LYS A 11 -10.63 1.02 9.58
N LEU A 12 -9.77 0.42 8.75
CA LEU A 12 -9.93 -0.97 8.31
C LEU A 12 -9.83 -1.94 9.49
N PHE A 13 -8.84 -1.76 10.37
CA PHE A 13 -8.66 -2.61 11.55
C PHE A 13 -9.75 -2.46 12.60
N LEU A 14 -10.43 -1.30 12.68
CA LEU A 14 -11.59 -1.13 13.55
C LEU A 14 -12.83 -1.83 12.98
N LYS A 15 -13.00 -1.78 11.65
CA LYS A 15 -14.16 -2.41 10.98
C LYS A 15 -14.02 -3.93 10.85
N TYR A 16 -12.78 -4.41 10.66
CA TYR A 16 -12.46 -5.82 10.43
C TYR A 16 -11.26 -6.24 11.30
N PRO A 17 -11.50 -6.50 12.60
CA PRO A 17 -10.45 -6.88 13.54
C PRO A 17 -9.69 -8.16 13.14
N GLU A 18 -10.35 -9.07 12.44
CA GLU A 18 -9.81 -10.36 11.97
C GLU A 18 -8.65 -10.20 10.99
N ILE A 19 -8.56 -9.06 10.29
CA ILE A 19 -7.48 -8.75 9.35
C ILE A 19 -6.14 -8.64 10.07
N LYS A 20 -6.11 -8.21 11.34
CA LYS A 20 -4.87 -8.11 12.13
C LYS A 20 -4.17 -9.46 12.29
N ASN A 21 -4.95 -10.55 12.36
CA ASN A 21 -4.40 -11.89 12.54
C ASN A 21 -3.87 -12.48 11.23
N LYS A 22 -4.38 -12.02 10.08
CA LYS A 22 -3.96 -12.47 8.75
C LYS A 22 -2.79 -11.65 8.18
N LEU A 23 -2.63 -10.40 8.63
CA LEU A 23 -1.61 -9.48 8.11
C LEU A 23 -0.57 -9.12 9.17
N TRP A 24 0.61 -9.74 9.07
CA TRP A 24 1.93 -9.25 9.52
C TRP A 24 1.93 -8.41 10.81
N GLY A 25 1.22 -8.86 11.85
CA GLY A 25 1.17 -8.20 13.15
C GLY A 25 0.58 -6.79 13.15
N GLY A 26 -0.34 -6.46 12.24
CA GLY A 26 -0.98 -5.15 12.17
C GLY A 26 -0.38 -4.17 11.14
N HIS A 27 0.52 -4.63 10.27
CA HIS A 27 0.98 -3.85 9.13
C HIS A 27 0.06 -4.10 7.92
N LEU A 28 -0.82 -3.14 7.62
CA LEU A 28 -1.74 -3.24 6.49
C LEU A 28 -1.08 -2.87 5.15
N TRP A 29 -0.21 -1.86 5.16
CA TRP A 29 0.42 -1.33 3.96
C TRP A 29 1.93 -1.52 4.04
N ASN A 30 2.58 -1.84 2.92
CA ASN A 30 4.04 -1.75 2.79
C ASN A 30 4.49 -0.33 3.20
N PRO A 31 5.56 -0.13 3.98
CA PRO A 31 6.02 1.21 4.36
C PRO A 31 6.29 2.14 3.16
N SER A 32 6.80 1.59 2.06
CA SER A 32 7.08 2.30 0.82
C SER A 32 5.82 2.75 0.07
N TYR A 33 5.95 3.76 -0.78
CA TYR A 33 4.89 4.20 -1.68
C TYR A 33 5.52 4.74 -2.97
N PHE A 34 4.77 4.62 -4.07
CA PHE A 34 5.12 5.21 -5.35
C PHE A 34 4.25 6.43 -5.61
N VAL A 35 4.84 7.46 -6.20
CA VAL A 35 4.15 8.65 -6.67
C VAL A 35 4.76 9.06 -7.99
N ALA A 36 3.92 9.31 -8.97
CA ALA A 36 4.31 9.81 -10.29
C ALA A 36 3.30 10.89 -10.71
N THR A 37 3.77 11.85 -11.50
CA THR A 37 2.89 12.81 -12.19
C THR A 37 2.17 12.11 -13.32
N VAL A 38 0.89 12.42 -13.50
CA VAL A 38 0.06 11.77 -14.54
C VAL A 38 0.44 12.33 -15.91
N SER A 39 0.80 11.43 -16.82
CA SER A 39 0.96 11.66 -18.27
C SER A 39 0.44 10.43 -19.04
N GLU A 40 0.43 10.45 -20.37
CA GLU A 40 -0.09 9.31 -21.16
C GLU A 40 0.65 7.97 -20.90
N ASN A 41 1.89 7.99 -20.40
CA ASN A 41 2.72 6.79 -20.18
C ASN A 41 2.70 6.24 -18.72
N THR A 42 1.69 6.58 -17.92
CA THR A 42 1.69 6.26 -16.47
C THR A 42 1.51 4.76 -16.17
N GLU A 43 0.84 3.98 -17.03
CA GLU A 43 0.51 2.58 -16.77
C GLU A 43 1.75 1.68 -16.68
N GLU A 44 2.68 1.84 -17.62
CA GLU A 44 3.88 1.00 -17.73
C GLU A 44 4.82 1.21 -16.54
N GLN A 45 4.92 2.46 -16.06
CA GLN A 45 5.68 2.82 -14.87
C GLN A 45 5.08 2.20 -13.59
N ILE A 46 3.75 2.17 -13.45
CA ILE A 46 3.08 1.55 -12.31
C ILE A 46 3.32 0.03 -12.30
N LYS A 47 3.19 -0.64 -13.45
CA LYS A 47 3.43 -2.09 -13.57
C LYS A 47 4.86 -2.45 -13.16
N LYS A 48 5.86 -1.69 -13.64
CA LYS A 48 7.26 -1.90 -13.29
C LYS A 48 7.54 -1.69 -11.80
N TYR A 49 6.93 -0.68 -11.18
CA TYR A 49 7.04 -0.48 -9.72
C TYR A 49 6.49 -1.68 -8.94
N ILE A 50 5.30 -2.17 -9.29
CA ILE A 50 4.68 -3.31 -8.57
C ILE A 50 5.54 -4.58 -8.70
N GLN A 51 6.10 -4.85 -9.89
CA GLN A 51 6.93 -6.02 -10.13
C GLN A 51 8.25 -5.98 -9.34
N THR A 52 8.94 -4.83 -9.36
CA THR A 52 10.22 -4.66 -8.67
C THR A 52 10.12 -4.66 -7.14
N GLN A 53 8.93 -4.44 -6.58
CA GLN A 53 8.72 -4.54 -5.11
C GLN A 53 8.77 -5.98 -4.58
N LYS A 54 8.68 -7.02 -5.42
CA LYS A 54 8.72 -8.42 -4.99
C LYS A 54 10.13 -9.03 -4.93
N GLU A 55 11.12 -8.40 -5.55
CA GLU A 55 12.47 -8.94 -5.71
C GLU A 55 13.46 -8.50 -4.61
N LYS A 56 12.98 -8.13 -3.42
CA LYS A 56 13.81 -7.74 -2.28
C LYS A 56 13.43 -8.45 -1.00
#